data_AF-A0A267HR16-F1
#
_entry.id   AF-A0A267HR16-F1
#
_cell.length_a   1.000
_cell.length_b   1.000
_cell.length_c   1.000
_cell.angle_alpha   90.00
_cell.angle_beta   90.00
_cell.angle_gamma   90.00
#
_symmetry.space_group_name_H-M   'P 1'
#
loop_
_entity.id
_entity.type
_entity.pdbx_description
1 polymer ?
#
loop_
_entity_poly.entity_id
_entity_poly.type
_entity_poly.pdbx_seq_one_letter_code
_entity_poly.pdbx_strand_id
1 'polypeptide(L)'
;MEYNYTREFKQPIKIYSIKGYAIPLAPNGIRLEHLVVGGVFLFLTLLIWLLGFIAKVSFIQSLFTNYWLIVIASVGVLVWTLFSLKWDNKNFIDYILGRGSYVLQKKKRYEHELFVPFFHEKVTYQVKKK
;
A
#
# COMPACT_ATOMS: atom_id res chain seq x y z
N MET A 1 -37.27 -10.63 -1.97
CA MET A 1 -36.01 -11.09 -1.35
C MET A 1 -35.74 -10.19 -0.17
N GLU A 2 -35.62 -10.73 1.03
CA GLU A 2 -35.35 -9.95 2.23
C GLU A 2 -33.90 -9.46 2.19
N TYR A 3 -33.69 -8.15 2.39
CA TYR A 3 -32.37 -7.55 2.34
C TYR A 3 -31.52 -8.07 3.50
N ASN A 4 -30.39 -8.70 3.19
CA ASN A 4 -29.44 -9.12 4.22
C ASN A 4 -28.52 -7.94 4.59
N TYR A 5 -29.01 -7.11 5.52
CA TYR A 5 -28.31 -5.94 6.02
C TYR A 5 -26.92 -6.27 6.61
N THR A 6 -26.73 -7.46 7.17
CA THR A 6 -25.42 -7.89 7.70
C THR A 6 -24.38 -8.03 6.59
N ARG A 7 -24.78 -8.53 5.42
CA ARG A 7 -23.89 -8.69 4.26
C ARG A 7 -23.58 -7.36 3.59
N GLU A 8 -24.57 -6.48 3.48
CA GLU A 8 -24.46 -5.18 2.80
C GLU A 8 -23.63 -4.17 3.62
N PHE A 9 -23.84 -4.10 4.94
CA PHE A 9 -23.22 -3.05 5.76
C PHE A 9 -21.87 -3.45 6.37
N LYS A 10 -21.58 -4.75 6.49
CA LYS A 10 -20.29 -5.34 6.93
C LYS A 10 -19.59 -4.50 8.02
N GLN A 11 -20.34 -4.16 9.07
CA GLN A 11 -19.89 -3.20 10.07
C GLN A 11 -18.72 -3.79 10.88
N PRO A 12 -17.58 -3.09 10.98
CA PRO A 12 -16.44 -3.60 11.71
C PRO A 12 -16.73 -3.60 13.22
N ILE A 13 -16.32 -4.66 13.91
CA ILE A 13 -16.39 -4.74 15.37
C ILE A 13 -15.43 -3.70 15.96
N LYS A 14 -15.94 -2.81 16.82
CA LYS A 14 -15.19 -1.71 17.42
C LYS A 14 -15.26 -1.75 18.94
N ILE A 15 -14.14 -1.44 19.59
CA ILE A 15 -14.02 -1.27 21.04
C ILE A 15 -13.97 0.22 21.34
N TYR A 16 -14.94 0.72 22.10
CA TYR A 16 -15.06 2.14 22.45
C TYR A 16 -14.55 2.47 23.87
N SER A 17 -14.62 1.49 24.77
CA SER A 17 -14.22 1.66 26.17
C SER A 17 -13.59 0.39 26.73
N ILE A 18 -12.65 0.55 27.66
CA ILE A 18 -12.08 -0.54 28.45
C ILE A 18 -12.49 -0.33 29.90
N LYS A 19 -13.22 -1.29 30.48
CA LYS A 19 -13.72 -1.22 31.87
C LYS A 19 -14.48 0.08 32.19
N GLY A 20 -15.28 0.56 31.24
CA GLY A 20 -16.11 1.78 31.41
C GLY A 20 -15.39 3.10 31.11
N TYR A 21 -14.07 3.10 30.92
CA TYR A 21 -13.33 4.29 30.52
C TYR A 21 -13.22 4.35 29.00
N ALA A 22 -13.65 5.47 28.41
CA ALA A 22 -13.49 5.74 26.99
C ALA A 22 -12.00 5.80 26.63
N ILE A 23 -11.64 5.30 25.45
CA ILE A 23 -10.25 5.34 24.98
C ILE A 23 -9.94 6.77 24.51
N PRO A 24 -9.11 7.55 25.21
CA PRO A 24 -8.93 8.98 24.93
C PRO A 24 -8.31 9.25 23.54
N LEU A 25 -7.48 8.32 23.05
CA LEU A 25 -6.82 8.40 21.75
C LEU A 25 -7.68 7.85 20.60
N ALA A 26 -8.85 7.26 20.89
CA ALA A 26 -9.72 6.64 19.88
C ALA A 26 -11.20 6.83 20.22
N PRO A 27 -11.72 8.08 20.20
CA PRO A 27 -13.13 8.37 20.52
C PRO A 27 -14.11 7.68 19.56
N ASN A 28 -13.68 7.40 18.32
CA ASN A 28 -14.49 6.71 17.30
C ASN A 28 -14.44 5.17 17.38
N GLY A 29 -13.83 4.64 18.46
CA GLY A 29 -13.60 3.23 18.71
C GLY A 29 -12.45 2.65 17.89
N ILE A 30 -11.73 1.70 18.47
CA ILE A 30 -10.67 0.94 17.79
C ILE A 30 -11.31 -0.27 17.13
N ARG A 31 -11.08 -0.47 15.81
CA ARG A 31 -11.55 -1.68 15.12
C ARG A 31 -10.76 -2.90 15.61
N LEU A 32 -11.47 -3.96 15.98
CA LEU A 32 -10.88 -5.20 16.46
C LEU A 32 -9.94 -5.83 15.43
N GLU A 33 -10.28 -5.72 14.14
CA GLU A 33 -9.42 -6.17 13.03
C GLU A 33 -8.01 -5.56 13.10
N HIS A 34 -7.90 -4.26 13.42
CA HIS A 34 -6.60 -3.59 13.52
C HIS A 34 -5.81 -4.09 14.73
N LEU A 35 -6.49 -4.38 15.85
CA LEU A 35 -5.84 -4.95 17.04
C LEU A 35 -5.33 -6.37 16.78
N VAL A 36 -6.14 -7.21 16.13
CA VAL A 36 -5.77 -8.58 15.80
C VAL A 36 -4.61 -8.59 14.80
N VAL A 37 -4.73 -7.85 13.70
CA VAL A 37 -3.68 -7.77 12.68
C VAL A 37 -2.40 -7.17 13.24
N GLY A 38 -2.50 -6.08 14.01
CA GLY A 38 -1.35 -5.45 14.66
C GLY A 38 -0.68 -6.38 15.67
N GLY A 39 -1.46 -7.11 16.48
CA GLY A 39 -0.96 -8.08 17.44
C GLY A 39 -0.24 -9.26 16.78
N VAL A 40 -0.83 -9.85 15.75
CA VAL A 40 -0.20 -10.93 14.96
C VAL A 40 1.09 -10.44 14.30
N PHE A 41 1.08 -9.24 13.72
CA PHE A 41 2.27 -8.65 13.11
C PHE A 41 3.41 -8.46 14.12
N LEU A 42 3.12 -7.89 15.29
CA LEU A 42 4.10 -7.72 16.35
C LEU A 42 4.66 -9.07 16.83
N PHE A 43 3.78 -10.05 17.03
CA PHE A 43 4.16 -11.39 17.45
C PHE A 43 5.11 -12.05 16.44
N LEU A 44 4.78 -12.03 15.15
CA LEU A 44 5.62 -12.60 14.10
C LEU A 44 6.98 -11.89 14.01
N THR A 45 6.99 -10.57 14.12
CA THR A 45 8.23 -9.78 14.07
C THR A 45 9.16 -10.14 15.23
N LEU A 46 8.60 -10.28 16.44
CA LEU A 46 9.35 -10.67 17.63
C LEU A 46 9.87 -12.10 17.51
N LEU A 47 9.06 -13.01 16.96
CA LEU A 47 9.45 -14.40 16.71
C LEU A 47 10.62 -14.48 15.71
N ILE A 48 10.57 -13.74 14.60
CA ILE A 48 11.67 -13.68 13.61
C ILE A 48 12.95 -13.15 14.25
N TRP A 49 12.84 -12.08 15.05
CA TRP A 49 13.98 -11.53 15.77
C TRP A 49 14.59 -12.54 16.74
N LEU A 50 13.76 -13.22 17.54
CA LEU A 50 14.20 -14.20 18.53
C LEU A 50 14.84 -15.43 17.86
N LEU A 51 14.26 -15.95 16.79
CA LEU A 51 14.86 -17.03 16.00
C LEU A 51 16.19 -16.60 15.38
N GLY A 52 16.27 -15.41 14.81
CA GLY A 52 17.52 -14.86 14.27
C GLY A 52 18.61 -14.68 15.32
N PHE A 53 18.21 -14.35 16.55
CA PHE A 53 19.11 -14.28 17.70
C PHE A 53 19.64 -15.67 18.09
N ILE A 54 18.74 -16.65 18.30
CA ILE A 54 19.11 -18.02 18.69
C ILE A 54 19.96 -18.71 17.62
N ALA A 55 19.56 -18.61 16.35
CA ALA A 55 20.27 -19.19 15.23
C ALA A 55 21.57 -18.44 14.86
N LYS A 56 21.89 -17.35 15.58
CA LYS A 56 23.06 -16.49 15.33
C LYS A 56 23.18 -16.04 13.88
N VAL A 57 22.05 -15.77 13.23
CA VAL A 57 22.03 -15.30 11.84
C VAL A 57 22.43 -13.83 11.84
N SER A 58 23.69 -13.56 11.49
CA SER A 58 24.30 -12.23 11.50
C SER A 58 23.49 -11.20 10.68
N PHE A 59 22.90 -11.63 9.57
CA PHE A 59 22.06 -10.78 8.72
C PHE A 59 20.79 -10.28 9.46
N ILE A 60 20.05 -11.19 10.10
CA ILE A 60 18.82 -10.82 10.82
C ILE A 60 19.17 -9.92 12.01
N GLN A 61 20.21 -10.27 12.78
CA GLN A 61 20.67 -9.43 13.89
C GLN A 61 21.07 -8.03 13.42
N SER A 62 21.79 -7.93 12.30
CA SER A 62 22.20 -6.64 11.70
C SER A 62 21.01 -5.84 11.18
N LEU A 63 19.97 -6.50 10.63
CA LEU A 63 18.76 -5.85 10.16
C LEU A 63 18.03 -5.09 11.29
N PHE A 64 17.94 -5.71 12.47
CA PHE A 64 17.25 -5.11 13.61
C PHE A 64 18.12 -4.11 14.39
N THR A 65 19.44 -4.22 14.34
CA THR A 65 20.36 -3.34 15.08
C THR A 65 20.84 -2.14 14.27
N ASN A 66 21.26 -2.36 13.02
CA ASN A 66 21.93 -1.36 12.19
C ASN A 66 21.04 -0.85 11.04
N TYR A 67 20.19 -1.71 10.49
CA TYR A 67 19.39 -1.40 9.30
C TYR A 67 17.89 -1.26 9.59
N TRP A 68 17.52 -0.90 10.82
CA TRP A 68 16.11 -0.76 11.23
C TRP A 68 15.34 0.25 10.36
N LEU A 69 16.01 1.29 9.86
CA LEU A 69 15.44 2.25 8.90
C LEU A 69 15.04 1.60 7.57
N ILE A 70 15.84 0.65 7.08
CA ILE A 70 15.52 -0.11 5.85
C ILE A 70 14.28 -0.97 6.09
N VAL A 71 14.17 -1.57 7.27
CA VAL A 71 12.98 -2.35 7.66
C VAL A 71 11.74 -1.45 7.65
N ILE A 72 11.79 -0.27 8.28
CA ILE A 72 10.65 0.67 8.26
C ILE A 72 10.32 1.14 6.85
N ALA A 73 11.32 1.54 6.05
CA ALA A 73 11.12 1.99 4.68
C ALA A 73 10.49 0.89 3.82
N SER A 74 10.98 -0.36 3.93
CA SER A 74 10.42 -1.50 3.19
C SER A 74 8.97 -1.81 3.58
N VAL A 75 8.64 -1.75 4.87
CA VAL A 75 7.24 -1.90 5.34
C VAL A 75 6.37 -0.77 4.77
N GLY A 76 6.86 0.47 4.76
CA GLY A 76 6.16 1.60 4.16
C GLY A 76 5.88 1.40 2.67
N VAL A 77 6.89 0.95 1.90
CA VAL A 77 6.73 0.63 0.47
C VAL A 77 5.73 -0.50 0.26
N LEU A 78 5.75 -1.55 1.10
CA LEU A 78 4.81 -2.67 1.05
C LEU A 78 3.37 -2.23 1.34
N VAL A 79 3.16 -1.43 2.39
CA VAL A 79 1.84 -0.88 2.72
C VAL A 79 1.33 0.00 1.57
N TRP A 80 2.18 0.86 1.01
CA TRP A 80 1.84 1.71 -0.13
C TRP A 80 1.47 0.91 -1.38
N THR A 81 2.21 -0.16 -1.67
CA THR A 81 1.91 -1.04 -2.82
C THR A 81 0.61 -1.80 -2.60
N LEU A 82 0.40 -2.42 -1.44
CA LEU A 82 -0.87 -3.10 -1.11
C LEU A 82 -2.06 -2.14 -1.15
N PHE A 83 -1.89 -0.92 -0.63
CA PHE A 83 -2.90 0.13 -0.74
C PHE A 83 -3.20 0.46 -2.20
N SER A 84 -2.17 0.67 -3.02
CA SER A 84 -2.34 0.98 -4.44
C SER A 84 -3.02 -0.15 -5.21
N LEU A 85 -2.68 -1.40 -4.94
CA LEU A 85 -3.31 -2.58 -5.55
C LEU A 85 -4.80 -2.65 -5.23
N LYS A 86 -5.15 -2.44 -3.96
CA LYS A 86 -6.53 -2.44 -3.49
C LYS A 86 -7.32 -1.25 -4.07
N TRP A 87 -6.70 -0.07 -4.11
CA TRP A 87 -7.32 1.15 -4.64
C TRP A 87 -7.62 1.03 -6.14
N ASP A 88 -6.65 0.53 -6.92
CA ASP A 88 -6.80 0.34 -8.36
C ASP A 88 -7.59 -0.94 -8.72
N ASN A 89 -7.89 -1.80 -7.74
CA ASN A 89 -8.47 -3.14 -7.91
C ASN A 89 -7.69 -3.98 -8.96
N LYS A 90 -6.36 -3.95 -8.88
CA LYS A 90 -5.45 -4.64 -9.81
C LYS A 90 -4.67 -5.74 -9.11
N ASN A 91 -4.38 -6.80 -9.86
CA ASN A 91 -3.41 -7.80 -9.42
C ASN A 91 -1.99 -7.22 -9.49
N PHE A 92 -1.06 -7.86 -8.77
CA PHE A 92 0.32 -7.37 -8.67
C PHE A 92 1.02 -7.22 -10.02
N ILE A 93 0.79 -8.17 -10.94
CA ILE A 93 1.37 -8.14 -12.28
C ILE A 93 0.84 -6.96 -13.10
N ASP A 94 -0.48 -6.76 -13.11
CA ASP A 94 -1.12 -5.65 -13.83
C ASP A 94 -0.68 -4.30 -13.28
N TYR A 95 -0.47 -4.22 -11.97
CA TYR A 95 0.06 -3.03 -11.32
C TYR A 95 1.48 -2.70 -11.79
N ILE A 96 2.39 -3.68 -11.82
CA ILE A 96 3.76 -3.48 -12.29
C ILE A 96 3.77 -3.10 -13.77
N LEU A 97 3.02 -3.83 -14.61
CA LEU A 97 2.93 -3.55 -16.05
C LEU A 97 2.34 -2.16 -16.31
N GLY A 98 1.34 -1.76 -15.54
CA GLY A 98 0.74 -0.41 -15.61
C GLY A 98 1.75 0.68 -15.24
N ARG A 99 2.54 0.49 -14.17
CA ARG A 99 3.60 1.42 -13.80
C ARG A 99 4.73 1.47 -14.84
N GLY A 100 5.11 0.34 -15.41
CA GLY A 100 6.08 0.26 -16.50
C GLY A 100 5.60 1.01 -17.75
N SER A 101 4.36 0.78 -18.14
CA SER A 101 3.71 1.46 -19.28
C SER A 101 3.63 2.96 -19.05
N TYR A 102 3.27 3.39 -17.84
CA TYR A 102 3.31 4.81 -17.45
C TYR A 102 4.71 5.41 -17.59
N VAL A 103 5.75 4.74 -17.12
CA VAL A 103 7.13 5.25 -17.23
C VAL A 103 7.56 5.42 -18.69
N LEU A 104 7.16 4.51 -19.57
CA LEU A 104 7.43 4.57 -21.01
C LEU A 104 6.61 5.65 -21.71
N GLN A 105 5.38 5.87 -21.27
CA GLN A 105 4.42 6.77 -21.92
C GLN A 105 4.32 8.16 -21.26
N LYS A 106 4.98 8.42 -20.13
CA LYS A 106 4.91 9.70 -19.39
C LYS A 106 5.31 10.93 -20.21
N LYS A 107 6.10 10.71 -21.28
CA LYS A 107 6.54 11.75 -22.23
C LYS A 107 5.69 11.78 -23.50
N LYS A 108 4.52 11.15 -23.50
CA LYS A 108 3.58 11.17 -24.62
C LYS A 108 2.23 11.64 -24.10
N ARG A 109 1.64 12.61 -24.76
CA ARG A 109 0.30 13.09 -24.45
C ARG A 109 -0.57 12.90 -25.68
N TYR A 110 -1.80 12.45 -25.43
CA TYR A 110 -2.80 12.31 -26.47
C TYR A 110 -4.01 13.17 -26.08
N GLU A 111 -4.49 13.98 -27.00
CA GLU A 111 -5.75 14.71 -26.87
C GLU A 111 -6.58 14.40 -28.11
N HIS A 112 -7.82 13.93 -27.94
CA HIS A 112 -8.70 13.54 -29.05
C HIS A 112 -8.03 12.56 -30.04
N GLU A 113 -7.34 11.54 -29.49
CA GLU A 113 -6.59 10.52 -30.25
C GLU A 113 -5.36 11.04 -31.04
N LEU A 114 -5.06 12.33 -30.97
CA LEU A 114 -3.90 12.94 -31.61
C LEU A 114 -2.74 13.07 -30.63
N PHE A 115 -1.52 12.77 -31.09
CA PHE A 115 -0.31 13.02 -30.32
C PHE A 115 -0.08 14.53 -30.20
N VAL A 116 -0.07 15.03 -28.95
CA VAL A 116 0.10 16.46 -28.66
C VAL A 116 1.47 16.69 -28.00
N PRO A 117 2.27 17.62 -28.50
CA PRO A 117 3.55 18.00 -27.89
C PRO A 117 3.33 18.69 -26.55
N PHE A 118 4.32 18.63 -25.66
CA PHE A 118 4.22 19.36 -24.40
C PHE A 118 4.32 20.87 -24.64
N PHE A 119 3.67 21.66 -23.78
CA PHE A 119 3.72 23.12 -23.83
C PHE A 119 5.20 23.58 -23.82
N HIS A 120 5.60 24.37 -24.81
CA HIS A 120 6.98 24.81 -25.14
C HIS A 120 7.89 23.84 -25.91
N GLU A 121 7.42 22.68 -26.37
CA GLU A 121 8.20 21.86 -27.32
C GLU A 121 8.09 22.42 -28.75
N LYS A 122 9.24 22.51 -29.44
CA LYS A 122 9.29 22.92 -30.85
C LYS A 122 8.75 21.79 -31.73
N VAL A 123 7.75 22.08 -32.54
CA VAL A 123 7.12 21.11 -33.46
C VAL A 123 7.52 21.45 -34.88
N THR A 124 7.95 20.45 -35.66
CA THR A 124 8.25 20.61 -37.08
C THR A 124 7.16 19.95 -37.90
N TYR A 125 6.42 20.74 -38.69
CA TYR A 125 5.36 20.23 -39.55
C TYR A 125 5.95 19.80 -40.90
N GLN A 126 5.71 18.55 -41.30
CA GLN A 126 6.00 18.09 -42.66
C GLN A 126 4.72 18.17 -43.49
N VAL A 127 4.73 18.99 -44.53
CA VAL A 127 3.62 19.07 -45.49
C VAL A 127 3.63 17.81 -46.33
N LYS A 128 2.58 16.99 -46.24
CA LYS A 128 2.40 15.81 -47.08
C LYS A 128 2.14 16.30 -48.51
N LYS A 129 3.10 16.14 -49.43
CA LYS A 129 2.85 16.38 -50.86
C LYS A 129 1.84 15.34 -51.36
N LYS A 130 0.78 15.83 -52.01
CA LYS A 130 -0.24 15.02 -52.69
C LYS A 130 0.36 14.30 -53.89
#